data_AF-A0A9N9IXK2-F1
#
_entry.id   AF-A0A9N9IXK2-F1
#
_cell.length_a   1.000
_cell.length_b   1.000
_cell.length_c   1.000
_cell.angle_alpha   90.00
_cell.angle_beta   90.00
_cell.angle_gamma   90.00
#
_symmetry.space_group_name_H-M   'P 1'
#
loop_
_entity.id
_entity.type
_entity.pdbx_description
1 polymer ?
#
loop_
_entity_poly.entity_id
_entity_poly.type
_entity_poly.pdbx_seq_one_letter_code
_entity_poly.pdbx_strand_id
1 'polypeptide(L)' 'FDKEETKVFNELTRRQRRAFNALPDNNSKIIFIRAMVEKEISWREKL' A
#
# COMPACT_ATOMS: atom_id res chain seq x y z
N PHE A 1 0.08 5.95 -9.40
CA PHE A 1 0.14 6.20 -7.95
C PHE A 1 0.32 7.68 -7.73
N ASP A 2 -0.39 8.26 -6.77
CA ASP A 2 -0.12 9.61 -6.28
C ASP A 2 1.09 9.64 -5.32
N LYS A 3 1.35 10.81 -4.71
CA LYS A 3 2.50 11.01 -3.82
C LYS A 3 2.44 10.12 -2.56
N GLU A 4 1.25 9.96 -1.97
CA GLU A 4 1.06 9.13 -0.78
C GLU A 4 1.12 7.65 -1.14
N GLU A 5 0.43 7.22 -2.19
CA GLU A 5 0.48 5.84 -2.70
C GLU A 5 1.93 5.43 -3.05
N THR A 6 2.73 6.34 -3.61
CA THR A 6 4.15 6.10 -3.92
C THR A 6 5.00 5.97 -2.65
N LYS A 7 4.74 6.80 -1.64
CA LYS A 7 5.42 6.72 -0.34
C LYS A 7 5.13 5.38 0.33
N VAL A 8 3.86 5.00 0.42
CA VAL A 8 3.44 3.71 1.00
C VAL A 8 4.04 2.52 0.24
N PHE A 9 4.07 2.57 -1.08
CA PHE A 9 4.70 1.54 -1.90
C PHE A 9 6.21 1.36 -1.57
N ASN A 10 6.92 2.47 -1.37
CA ASN A 10 8.33 2.46 -1.01
C ASN A 10 8.57 1.94 0.42
N GLU A 11 7.63 2.22 1.33
CA GLU A 11 7.67 1.80 2.74
C GLU A 11 7.14 0.38 2.99
N LEU A 12 6.66 -0.33 1.96
CA LEU A 12 6.19 -1.71 2.11
C LEU A 12 7.27 -2.61 2.71
N THR A 13 6.90 -3.33 3.77
CA THR A 13 7.73 -4.38 4.34
C THR A 13 7.99 -5.49 3.32
N ARG A 14 9.04 -6.29 3.55
CA ARG A 14 9.36 -7.45 2.70
C ARG A 14 8.17 -8.42 2.52
N ARG A 15 7.34 -8.60 3.56
CA ARG A 15 6.14 -9.44 3.51
C ARG A 15 5.05 -8.81 2.63
N GLN A 16 4.79 -7.53 2.79
CA GLN A 16 3.79 -6.82 1.98
C GLN A 16 4.21 -6.72 0.51
N ARG A 17 5.50 -6.52 0.24
CA ARG A 17 6.03 -6.51 -1.14
C ARG A 17 5.86 -7.86 -1.83
N ARG A 18 6.04 -8.98 -1.10
CA ARG A 18 5.73 -10.33 -1.62
C ARG A 18 4.24 -10.48 -1.92
N ALA A 19 3.37 -10.03 -1.03
CA ALA A 19 1.92 -10.07 -1.24
C ALA A 19 1.51 -9.23 -2.47
N PHE A 20 2.04 -8.01 -2.59
CA PHE A 20 1.82 -7.12 -3.73
C PHE A 20 2.27 -7.75 -5.06
N ASN A 21 3.45 -8.38 -5.08
CA ASN A 21 3.98 -9.02 -6.29
C ASN A 21 3.20 -10.28 -6.69
N ALA A 22 2.51 -10.93 -5.75
CA ALA A 22 1.67 -12.09 -6.02
C ALA A 22 0.30 -11.72 -6.60
N LEU A 23 -0.05 -10.43 -6.67
CA LEU A 23 -1.33 -9.99 -7.22
C LEU A 23 -1.35 -10.14 -8.75
N PRO A 24 -2.44 -10.70 -9.32
CA PRO A 24 -2.46 -11.15 -10.71
C PRO A 24 -2.60 -10.00 -11.71
N ASP A 25 -3.17 -8.87 -11.30
CA ASP A 25 -3.51 -7.76 -12.18
C ASP A 25 -3.22 -6.39 -11.54
N ASN A 26 -3.25 -5.35 -12.37
CA ASN A 26 -2.94 -3.99 -11.95
C ASN A 26 -4.02 -3.38 -11.05
N ASN A 27 -5.29 -3.75 -11.21
CA ASN A 27 -6.36 -3.26 -10.34
C ASN A 27 -6.19 -3.79 -8.93
N SER A 28 -5.91 -5.09 -8.79
CA SER A 28 -5.58 -5.71 -7.50
C SER A 28 -4.41 -5.01 -6.82
N LYS A 29 -3.37 -4.67 -7.58
CA LYS A 29 -2.20 -3.90 -7.08
C LYS A 29 -2.57 -2.50 -6.61
N ILE A 30 -3.41 -1.79 -7.36
CA ILE A 30 -3.89 -0.45 -6.98
C ILE A 30 -4.71 -0.51 -5.70
N ILE A 31 -5.64 -1.46 -5.59
CA ILE A 31 -6.48 -1.65 -4.39
C ILE A 31 -5.61 -1.96 -3.17
N PHE A 32 -4.59 -2.81 -3.33
CA PHE A 32 -3.66 -3.15 -2.25
C PHE A 32 -2.96 -1.90 -1.70
N ILE A 33 -2.45 -1.03 -2.57
CA ILE A 33 -1.76 0.20 -2.14
C ILE A 33 -2.71 1.17 -1.48
N ARG A 34 -3.93 1.34 -2.01
CA ARG A 34 -4.96 2.19 -1.39
C ARG A 34 -5.34 1.73 0.01
N ALA A 35 -5.54 0.42 0.20
CA ALA A 35 -5.83 -0.14 1.52
C ALA A 35 -4.65 0.05 2.51
N MET A 36 -3.41 0.09 2.01
CA MET A 36 -2.24 0.39 2.82
C MET A 36 -2.15 1.88 3.18
N VAL A 37 -2.49 2.78 2.26
CA VAL A 37 -2.60 4.22 2.50
C VAL A 37 -3.66 4.53 3.57
N GLU A 38 -4.86 3.96 3.43
CA GLU A 38 -5.94 4.13 4.42
C GLU A 38 -5.53 3.67 5.81
N LYS A 39 -4.81 2.55 5.90
CA LYS A 39 -4.24 2.08 7.16
C LYS A 39 -3.25 3.09 7.73
N GLU A 40 -2.30 3.57 6.93
CA GLU A 40 -1.30 4.53 7.43
C GLU A 40 -1.95 5.85 7.90
N ILE A 41 -2.93 6.37 7.17
CA ILE A 41 -3.70 7.56 7.56
C ILE A 41 -4.41 7.30 8.89
N SER A 42 -5.13 6.19 9.02
CA SER A 42 -5.83 5.83 10.27
C SER A 42 -4.88 5.65 11.46
N TRP A 43 -3.68 5.12 11.22
CA TRP A 43 -2.64 5.01 12.25
C TRP A 43 -2.11 6.40 12.67
N ARG A 44 -1.94 7.33 11.72
CA ARG A 44 -1.49 8.70 12.01
C ARG A 44 -2.56 9.52 12.74
N GLU A 45 -3.84 9.35 12.41
CA GLU A 45 -4.95 10.04 13.07
C GLU A 45 -5.21 9.56 14.51
N LYS A 46 -4.75 8.35 14.85
CA LYS A 46 -4.82 7.79 16.20
C LYS A 46 -3.65 8.17 17.11
N LEU A 47 -2.59 8.79 16.56
CA LEU A 47 -1.41 9.27 17.29
C LEU A 47 -1.58 10.74 17.66
#